data_AF-A0A7X3T7N9-F1
#
_entry.id   AF-A0A7X3T7N9-F1
#
_cell.length_a   1.000
_cell.length_b   1.000
_cell.length_c   1.000
_cell.angle_alpha   90.00
_cell.angle_beta   90.00
_cell.angle_gamma   90.00
#
_symmetry.space_group_name_H-M   'P 1'
#
loop_
_entity.id
_entity.type
_entity.pdbx_description
1 polymer ?
#
loop_
_entity_poly.entity_id
_entity_poly.type
_entity_poly.pdbx_seq_one_letter_code
_entity_poly.pdbx_strand_id
1 'polypeptide(L)'
;MKRLEIFHQLKAHAIQNHQKLTGDLEDIALTYRSASVSNDTSIDSIACNASETAAPNLLAESKTTREDEEKVAKHFGTSLNASREADLQRGTTLVGPHRDDFLIELESGPQERITYCHSENDTQDLDPETGAFREVARSYGSQGQQRTIALALKLAELKLIRHLTGRDPIVLLDDVTSELDYKRIGYLLEVLENLSAQTFITATHAEPLVNHLDQPNVLTVENAQISYAAETNESS
;
A
#
# COMPACT_ATOMS: atom_id res chain seq x y z
N MET A 1 1.67 2.72 -19.33
CA MET A 1 2.52 1.61 -18.82
C MET A 1 3.10 1.86 -17.43
N LYS A 2 3.83 2.96 -17.14
CA LYS A 2 4.46 3.18 -15.81
C LYS A 2 3.54 3.07 -14.57
N ARG A 3 2.25 3.44 -14.67
CA ARG A 3 1.35 3.42 -13.50
C ARG A 3 0.98 2.01 -13.04
N LEU A 4 0.62 1.13 -13.98
CA LEU A 4 0.24 -0.24 -13.63
C LEU A 4 1.46 -1.00 -13.10
N GLU A 5 2.64 -0.75 -13.68
CA GLU A 5 3.91 -1.25 -13.17
C GLU A 5 4.19 -0.80 -11.73
N ILE A 6 4.08 0.52 -11.46
CA ILE A 6 4.19 1.08 -10.12
C ILE A 6 3.18 0.42 -9.17
N PHE A 7 1.93 0.23 -9.62
CA PHE A 7 0.89 -0.42 -8.82
C PHE A 7 1.26 -1.87 -8.48
N HIS A 8 1.75 -2.67 -9.44
CA HIS A 8 2.15 -4.04 -9.17
C HIS A 8 3.31 -4.12 -8.16
N GLN A 9 4.31 -3.25 -8.29
CA GLN A 9 5.42 -3.19 -7.33
C GLN A 9 4.93 -2.76 -5.94
N LEU A 10 4.06 -1.74 -5.87
CA LEU A 10 3.45 -1.30 -4.62
C LEU A 10 2.62 -2.43 -3.99
N LYS A 11 1.77 -3.11 -4.78
CA LYS A 11 0.94 -4.25 -4.36
C LYS A 11 1.78 -5.35 -3.72
N ALA A 12 2.82 -5.81 -4.41
CA ALA A 12 3.67 -6.88 -3.91
C ALA A 12 4.31 -6.53 -2.56
N HIS A 13 4.86 -5.32 -2.44
CA HIS A 13 5.47 -4.86 -1.19
C HIS A 13 4.46 -4.60 -0.08
N ALA A 14 3.27 -4.09 -0.40
CA ALA A 14 2.23 -3.81 0.58
C ALA A 14 1.68 -5.11 1.20
N ILE A 15 1.39 -6.12 0.39
CA ILE A 15 0.93 -7.44 0.86
C ILE A 15 1.99 -8.06 1.77
N GLN A 16 3.25 -8.09 1.31
CA GLN A 16 4.36 -8.64 2.10
C GLN A 16 4.54 -7.90 3.44
N ASN A 17 4.47 -6.57 3.44
CA ASN A 17 4.62 -5.80 4.67
C ASN A 17 3.43 -6.02 5.62
N HIS A 18 2.21 -6.15 5.08
CA HIS A 18 1.01 -6.40 5.87
C HIS A 18 1.09 -7.74 6.59
N GLN A 19 1.41 -8.82 5.86
CA GLN A 19 1.59 -10.16 6.42
C GLN A 19 2.59 -10.16 7.59
N LYS A 20 3.74 -9.52 7.42
CA LYS A 20 4.73 -9.39 8.50
C LYS A 20 4.22 -8.57 9.71
N LEU A 21 3.49 -7.49 9.48
CA LEU A 21 2.92 -6.65 10.54
C LEU A 21 1.80 -7.37 11.32
N THR A 22 1.09 -8.28 10.69
CA THR A 22 0.01 -9.07 11.31
C THR A 22 0.48 -10.42 11.84
N GLY A 23 1.72 -10.83 11.52
CA GLY A 23 2.25 -12.15 11.87
C GLY A 23 1.59 -13.27 11.09
N ASP A 24 1.32 -13.02 9.80
CA ASP A 24 0.68 -13.93 8.86
C ASP A 24 -0.76 -14.33 9.26
N LEU A 25 -1.41 -13.52 10.10
CA LEU A 25 -2.78 -13.76 10.58
C LEU A 25 -3.86 -13.17 9.65
N GLU A 26 -3.50 -12.18 8.84
CA GLU A 26 -4.44 -11.45 8.00
C GLU A 26 -3.81 -11.13 6.65
N ASP A 27 -4.56 -11.37 5.60
CA ASP A 27 -4.18 -11.06 4.22
C ASP A 27 -4.98 -9.88 3.67
N ILE A 28 -4.36 -9.18 2.71
CA ILE A 28 -5.00 -8.10 1.97
C ILE A 28 -4.85 -8.30 0.47
N ALA A 29 -5.86 -7.85 -0.26
CA ALA A 29 -5.82 -7.74 -1.70
C ALA A 29 -5.82 -6.28 -2.12
N LEU A 30 -5.06 -5.98 -3.17
CA LEU A 30 -5.06 -4.68 -3.82
C LEU A 30 -5.46 -4.87 -5.28
N THR A 31 -6.46 -4.11 -5.71
CA THR A 31 -7.07 -4.21 -7.05
C THR A 31 -7.07 -2.85 -7.73
N TYR A 32 -6.42 -2.73 -8.88
CA TYR A 32 -6.44 -1.49 -9.67
C TYR A 32 -7.80 -1.31 -10.35
N ARG A 33 -8.41 -0.14 -10.18
CA ARG A 33 -9.70 0.21 -10.78
C ARG A 33 -9.51 1.31 -11.82
N SER A 34 -9.57 0.92 -13.09
CA SER A 34 -9.60 1.89 -14.19
C SER A 34 -10.99 2.51 -14.29
N ALA A 35 -11.07 3.84 -14.30
CA ALA A 35 -12.32 4.56 -14.60
C ALA A 35 -12.68 4.55 -16.08
N SER A 36 -11.75 4.09 -16.94
CA SER A 36 -11.90 4.12 -18.40
C SER A 36 -12.36 2.79 -19.00
N VAL A 37 -12.22 1.68 -18.26
CA VAL A 37 -12.53 0.32 -18.69
C VAL A 37 -13.65 -0.22 -17.81
N SER A 38 -14.73 -0.70 -18.42
CA SER A 38 -15.83 -1.36 -17.71
C SER A 38 -15.29 -2.58 -16.93
N ASN A 39 -15.71 -2.75 -15.67
CA ASN A 39 -15.20 -3.77 -14.73
C ASN A 39 -15.26 -5.24 -15.22
N ASP A 40 -15.88 -5.54 -16.38
CA ASP A 40 -16.02 -6.89 -16.94
C ASP A 40 -14.72 -7.48 -17.53
N THR A 41 -13.61 -6.74 -17.47
CA THR A 41 -12.28 -7.28 -17.75
C THR A 41 -11.42 -7.01 -16.53
N SER A 42 -11.37 -8.00 -15.62
CA SER A 42 -10.39 -8.02 -14.54
C SER A 42 -9.02 -7.73 -15.14
N ILE A 43 -8.41 -6.61 -14.75
CA ILE A 43 -7.11 -6.18 -15.27
C ILE A 43 -6.02 -7.21 -14.90
N ASP A 44 -6.28 -8.07 -13.91
CA ASP A 44 -5.46 -9.25 -13.61
C ASP A 44 -5.32 -10.18 -14.84
N SER A 45 -6.35 -10.33 -15.68
CA SER A 45 -6.25 -11.13 -16.92
C SER A 45 -5.31 -10.57 -17.98
N ILE A 46 -4.97 -9.28 -17.92
CA ILE A 46 -4.01 -8.64 -18.83
C ILE A 46 -2.59 -8.71 -18.25
N ALA A 47 -2.44 -8.77 -16.91
CA ALA A 47 -1.15 -8.83 -16.23
C ALA A 47 -0.59 -10.27 -16.08
N CYS A 48 -1.43 -11.31 -16.10
CA CYS A 48 -1.02 -12.71 -15.88
C CYS A 48 -0.21 -13.37 -17.01
N ASN A 49 0.19 -12.65 -18.06
CA ASN A 49 1.14 -13.18 -19.06
C ASN A 49 2.61 -12.91 -18.70
N ALA A 50 2.90 -12.25 -17.58
CA ALA A 50 4.26 -12.07 -17.08
C ALA A 50 4.61 -13.17 -16.06
N SER A 51 5.20 -14.25 -16.58
CA SER A 51 5.71 -15.40 -15.81
C SER A 51 6.51 -14.97 -14.56
N GLU A 52 6.16 -15.56 -13.42
CA GLU A 52 6.92 -15.53 -12.17
C GLU A 52 8.33 -16.11 -12.38
N THR A 53 9.36 -15.27 -12.45
CA THR A 53 10.69 -15.51 -11.84
C THR A 53 11.63 -14.33 -12.10
N ALA A 54 12.32 -13.90 -11.04
CA ALA A 54 13.51 -13.05 -11.00
C ALA A 54 13.35 -11.53 -11.27
N ALA A 55 13.60 -10.73 -10.22
CA ALA A 55 14.16 -9.38 -10.38
C ALA A 55 15.67 -9.48 -10.71
N PRO A 56 16.33 -8.47 -11.34
CA PRO A 56 15.83 -7.18 -11.82
C PRO A 56 16.25 -6.88 -13.27
N ASN A 57 15.31 -6.66 -14.18
CA ASN A 57 15.48 -5.68 -15.27
C ASN A 57 14.12 -5.28 -15.86
N LEU A 58 13.29 -4.63 -15.05
CA LEU A 58 11.96 -4.16 -15.47
C LEU A 58 12.00 -2.82 -16.24
N LEU A 59 13.17 -2.40 -16.74
CA LEU A 59 13.30 -1.29 -17.69
C LEU A 59 13.07 -1.73 -19.15
N ALA A 60 12.76 -3.00 -19.38
CA ALA A 60 12.36 -3.47 -20.71
C ALA A 60 10.94 -2.99 -21.00
N GLU A 61 10.84 -1.91 -21.77
CA GLU A 61 9.63 -1.41 -22.39
C GLU A 61 8.77 -2.59 -22.89
N SER A 62 7.67 -2.87 -22.20
CA SER A 62 6.64 -3.75 -22.74
C SER A 62 6.17 -3.12 -24.03
N LYS A 63 6.51 -3.72 -25.18
CA LYS A 63 6.11 -3.22 -26.50
C LYS A 63 4.58 -3.27 -26.58
N THR A 64 3.91 -2.17 -26.23
CA THR A 64 2.49 -1.98 -26.52
C THR A 64 2.36 -2.02 -28.03
N THR A 65 1.52 -2.91 -28.55
CA THR A 65 1.31 -2.99 -30.00
C THR A 65 0.41 -1.84 -30.45
N ARG A 66 0.54 -1.41 -31.71
CA ARG A 66 -0.39 -0.42 -32.29
C ARG A 66 -1.85 -0.84 -32.18
N GLU A 67 -2.11 -2.15 -32.26
CA GLU A 67 -3.46 -2.71 -32.12
C GLU A 67 -4.03 -2.53 -30.71
N ASP A 68 -3.19 -2.61 -29.67
CA ASP A 68 -3.61 -2.36 -28.29
C ASP A 68 -3.91 -0.88 -28.06
N GLU A 69 -3.09 0.02 -28.61
CA GLU A 69 -3.34 1.47 -28.54
C GLU A 69 -4.64 1.87 -29.22
N GLU A 70 -4.93 1.30 -30.40
CA GLU A 70 -6.18 1.56 -31.13
C GLU A 70 -7.41 1.07 -30.35
N LYS A 71 -7.34 -0.12 -29.74
CA LYS A 71 -8.42 -0.65 -28.89
C LYS A 71 -8.64 0.26 -27.68
N VAL A 72 -7.57 0.64 -26.99
CA VAL A 72 -7.63 1.54 -25.82
C VAL A 72 -8.22 2.89 -26.22
N ALA A 73 -7.75 3.50 -27.31
CA ALA A 73 -8.26 4.78 -27.80
C ALA A 73 -9.76 4.71 -28.16
N LYS A 74 -10.18 3.61 -28.80
CA LYS A 74 -11.59 3.39 -29.16
C LYS A 74 -12.48 3.23 -27.92
N HIS A 75 -12.07 2.40 -26.96
CA HIS A 75 -12.79 2.23 -25.70
C HIS A 75 -12.87 3.54 -24.92
N PHE A 76 -11.74 4.24 -24.78
CA PHE A 76 -11.66 5.52 -24.08
C PHE A 76 -12.55 6.58 -24.73
N GLY A 77 -12.52 6.70 -26.06
CA GLY A 77 -13.38 7.62 -26.81
C GLY A 77 -14.87 7.28 -26.63
N THR A 78 -15.23 6.00 -26.55
CA THR A 78 -16.60 5.57 -26.29
C THR A 78 -17.06 6.00 -24.89
N SER A 79 -16.23 5.76 -23.86
CA SER A 79 -16.51 6.11 -22.47
C SER A 79 -16.60 7.64 -22.26
N LEU A 80 -15.73 8.42 -22.91
CA LEU A 80 -15.81 9.90 -22.89
C LEU A 80 -17.08 10.42 -23.56
N ASN A 81 -17.48 9.85 -24.69
CA ASN A 81 -18.71 10.26 -25.36
C ASN A 81 -19.95 9.92 -24.53
N ALA A 82 -19.96 8.76 -23.87
CA ALA A 82 -21.05 8.35 -22.99
C ALA A 82 -21.20 9.25 -21.75
N SER A 83 -20.09 9.76 -21.22
CA SER A 83 -20.08 10.65 -20.03
C SER A 83 -20.21 12.14 -20.35
N ARG A 84 -20.16 12.53 -21.63
CA ARG A 84 -20.10 13.93 -22.09
C ARG A 84 -21.16 14.84 -21.47
N GLU A 85 -22.41 14.41 -21.41
CA GLU A 85 -23.49 15.23 -20.84
C GLU A 85 -23.27 15.48 -19.34
N ALA A 86 -22.88 14.43 -18.60
CA ALA A 86 -22.58 14.52 -17.17
C ALA A 86 -21.32 15.35 -16.90
N ASP A 87 -20.30 15.23 -17.75
CA ASP A 87 -19.06 16.04 -17.68
C ASP A 87 -19.36 17.53 -17.84
N LEU A 88 -20.20 17.89 -18.80
CA LEU A 88 -20.62 19.28 -19.03
C LEU A 88 -21.43 19.83 -17.86
N GLN A 89 -22.35 19.03 -17.30
CA GLN A 89 -23.13 19.42 -16.12
C GLN A 89 -22.24 19.64 -14.89
N ARG A 90 -21.21 18.81 -14.69
CA ARG A 90 -20.31 18.88 -13.53
C ARG A 90 -19.12 19.81 -13.74
N GLY A 91 -18.86 20.25 -14.96
CA GLY A 91 -17.70 21.08 -15.32
C GLY A 91 -16.35 20.38 -15.18
N THR A 92 -16.32 19.04 -15.17
CA THR A 92 -15.09 18.25 -14.99
C THR A 92 -15.21 16.90 -15.70
N THR A 93 -14.10 16.37 -16.20
CA THR A 93 -14.07 15.08 -16.87
C THR A 93 -14.21 13.93 -15.87
N LEU A 94 -15.19 13.05 -16.07
CA LEU A 94 -15.47 11.88 -15.23
C LEU A 94 -14.77 10.60 -15.68
N VAL A 95 -14.28 10.57 -16.91
CA VAL A 95 -13.63 9.39 -17.50
C VAL A 95 -12.17 9.70 -17.83
N GLY A 96 -11.26 8.88 -17.33
CA GLY A 96 -9.83 9.00 -17.62
C GLY A 96 -8.94 8.56 -16.48
N PRO A 97 -7.63 8.45 -16.74
CA PRO A 97 -6.68 7.95 -15.76
C PRO A 97 -6.58 8.82 -14.51
N HIS A 98 -6.99 10.08 -14.55
CA HIS A 98 -7.09 10.94 -13.36
C HIS A 98 -8.21 10.52 -12.39
N ARG A 99 -9.09 9.61 -12.80
CA ARG A 99 -10.20 9.04 -12.02
C ARG A 99 -9.97 7.57 -11.67
N ASP A 100 -8.86 6.99 -12.10
CA ASP A 100 -8.50 5.65 -11.70
C ASP A 100 -8.22 5.62 -10.19
N ASP A 101 -8.53 4.50 -9.58
CA ASP A 101 -8.37 4.26 -8.15
C ASP A 101 -7.75 2.89 -7.91
N PHE A 102 -7.50 2.53 -6.66
CA PHE A 102 -7.25 1.15 -6.28
C PHE A 102 -8.07 0.80 -5.05
N LEU A 103 -8.63 -0.40 -5.08
CA LEU A 103 -9.37 -0.96 -3.98
C LEU A 103 -8.42 -1.75 -3.09
N ILE A 104 -8.60 -1.61 -1.78
CA ILE A 104 -7.91 -2.42 -0.78
C ILE A 104 -8.97 -3.22 -0.05
N GLU A 105 -8.77 -4.53 -0.01
CA GLU A 105 -9.71 -5.50 0.53
C GLU A 105 -9.00 -6.36 1.58
N LEU A 106 -9.71 -6.69 2.64
CA LEU A 106 -9.29 -7.71 3.60
C LEU A 106 -9.72 -9.07 3.08
N GLU A 107 -8.81 -10.05 3.13
CA GLU A 107 -9.14 -11.43 2.79
C GLU A 107 -9.46 -12.19 4.07
N SER A 108 -10.62 -12.84 4.10
CA SER A 108 -11.02 -13.74 5.19
C SER A 108 -11.11 -15.15 4.67
N GLY A 109 -10.57 -16.09 5.46
CA GLY A 109 -10.64 -17.51 5.14
C GLY A 109 -12.10 -18.00 5.09
N PRO A 110 -12.41 -19.05 4.31
CA PRO A 110 -13.77 -19.55 4.15
C PRO A 110 -14.45 -20.04 5.46
N GLN A 111 -13.71 -20.18 6.57
CA GLN A 111 -14.21 -20.65 7.86
C GLN A 111 -14.46 -19.55 8.90
N GLU A 112 -14.04 -18.30 8.69
CA GLU A 112 -14.11 -17.24 9.71
C GLU A 112 -15.44 -16.46 9.71
N ARG A 113 -16.30 -16.64 8.70
CA ARG A 113 -17.67 -16.09 8.68
C ARG A 113 -18.67 -17.01 9.39
N ILE A 114 -18.46 -17.26 10.68
CA ILE A 114 -19.60 -17.51 11.57
C ILE A 114 -19.96 -16.16 12.17
N THR A 115 -20.99 -15.46 11.64
CA THR A 115 -22.04 -14.73 12.42
C THR A 115 -22.72 -13.55 11.70
N TYR A 116 -22.17 -12.90 10.67
CA TYR A 116 -22.84 -11.70 10.10
C TYR A 116 -23.03 -11.77 8.58
N CYS A 117 -24.06 -12.50 8.13
CA CYS A 117 -24.58 -12.37 6.77
C CYS A 117 -25.59 -11.21 6.74
N HIS A 118 -25.21 -10.10 6.10
CA HIS A 118 -26.14 -9.03 5.75
C HIS A 118 -26.48 -9.13 4.26
N SER A 119 -27.48 -9.95 3.92
CA SER A 119 -28.13 -10.07 2.59
C SER A 119 -27.68 -11.24 1.70
N GLU A 120 -28.63 -11.76 0.93
CA GLU A 120 -28.52 -12.93 0.03
C GLU A 120 -27.75 -12.64 -1.29
N ASN A 121 -27.08 -11.47 -1.43
CA ASN A 121 -26.33 -11.08 -2.63
C ASN A 121 -24.79 -11.24 -2.52
N ASP A 122 -24.26 -11.68 -1.37
CA ASP A 122 -22.81 -11.76 -1.07
C ASP A 122 -22.01 -12.81 -1.88
N THR A 123 -22.63 -13.51 -2.83
CA THR A 123 -21.93 -14.51 -3.66
C THR A 123 -20.98 -13.89 -4.68
N GLN A 124 -20.99 -12.56 -4.85
CA GLN A 124 -20.07 -11.82 -5.73
C GLN A 124 -18.74 -11.42 -5.09
N ASP A 125 -18.57 -11.63 -3.78
CA ASP A 125 -17.38 -11.21 -3.02
C ASP A 125 -16.34 -12.33 -2.84
N LEU A 126 -16.52 -13.44 -3.55
CA LEU A 126 -15.58 -14.55 -3.60
C LEU A 126 -14.54 -14.28 -4.67
N ASP A 127 -13.25 -14.29 -4.28
CA ASP A 127 -12.18 -14.35 -5.25
C ASP A 127 -12.27 -15.68 -6.03
N PRO A 128 -12.35 -15.63 -7.37
CA PRO A 128 -12.58 -16.83 -8.18
C PRO A 128 -11.36 -17.76 -8.27
N GLU A 129 -10.16 -17.31 -7.91
CA GLU A 129 -8.92 -18.08 -7.94
C GLU A 129 -8.64 -18.75 -6.57
N THR A 130 -8.85 -18.02 -5.48
CA THR A 130 -8.54 -18.49 -4.12
C THR A 130 -9.77 -18.98 -3.34
N GLY A 131 -10.97 -18.58 -3.75
CA GLY A 131 -12.20 -18.83 -3.00
C GLY A 131 -12.29 -18.05 -1.67
N ALA A 132 -11.41 -17.06 -1.47
CA ALA A 132 -11.42 -16.21 -0.29
C ALA A 132 -12.53 -15.16 -0.39
N PHE A 133 -13.12 -14.80 0.75
CA PHE A 133 -14.04 -13.67 0.81
C PHE A 133 -13.25 -12.37 0.91
N ARG A 134 -13.68 -11.35 0.17
CA ARG A 134 -13.05 -10.02 0.18
C ARG A 134 -14.01 -8.95 0.66
N GLU A 135 -13.55 -8.13 1.59
CA GLU A 135 -14.31 -6.99 2.10
C GLU A 135 -13.51 -5.69 1.98
N VAL A 136 -14.17 -4.61 1.58
CA VAL A 136 -13.51 -3.31 1.41
C VAL A 136 -12.97 -2.81 2.75
N ALA A 137 -11.65 -2.73 2.87
CA ALA A 137 -10.96 -2.43 4.14
C ALA A 137 -11.37 -1.10 4.76
N ARG A 138 -11.72 -0.10 3.93
CA ARG A 138 -12.21 1.22 4.39
C ARG A 138 -13.52 1.12 5.17
N SER A 139 -14.41 0.21 4.77
CA SER A 139 -15.75 0.10 5.33
C SER A 139 -15.84 -0.97 6.41
N TYR A 140 -15.10 -2.08 6.25
CA TYR A 140 -15.22 -3.27 7.09
C TYR A 140 -14.02 -3.49 8.02
N GLY A 141 -12.86 -2.95 7.69
CA GLY A 141 -11.67 -3.09 8.53
C GLY A 141 -11.80 -2.32 9.84
N SER A 142 -11.41 -2.95 10.94
CA SER A 142 -11.27 -2.28 12.24
C SER A 142 -10.27 -1.13 12.16
N GLN A 143 -10.34 -0.18 13.10
CA GLN A 143 -9.39 0.94 13.13
C GLN A 143 -7.92 0.46 13.21
N GLY A 144 -7.67 -0.63 13.94
CA GLY A 144 -6.34 -1.25 14.02
C GLY A 144 -5.87 -1.83 12.69
N GLN A 145 -6.76 -2.55 11.98
CA GLN A 145 -6.47 -3.10 10.64
C GLN A 145 -6.21 -2.00 9.61
N GLN A 146 -7.05 -0.96 9.58
CA GLN A 146 -6.85 0.17 8.67
C GLN A 146 -5.49 0.87 8.89
N ARG A 147 -5.07 1.03 10.15
CA ARG A 147 -3.73 1.55 10.48
C ARG A 147 -2.62 0.61 10.01
N THR A 148 -2.76 -0.69 10.22
CA THR A 148 -1.78 -1.68 9.73
C THR A 148 -1.63 -1.63 8.22
N ILE A 149 -2.74 -1.55 7.49
CA ILE A 149 -2.76 -1.42 6.03
C ILE A 149 -2.07 -0.14 5.59
N ALA A 150 -2.39 0.99 6.24
CA ALA A 150 -1.75 2.26 5.95
C ALA A 150 -0.23 2.21 6.18
N LEU A 151 0.22 1.60 7.28
CA LEU A 151 1.64 1.40 7.56
C LEU A 151 2.30 0.50 6.50
N ALA A 152 1.67 -0.62 6.14
CA ALA A 152 2.18 -1.55 5.13
C ALA A 152 2.38 -0.86 3.77
N LEU A 153 1.42 -0.01 3.37
CA LEU A 153 1.49 0.83 2.18
C LEU A 153 2.60 1.87 2.26
N LYS A 154 2.77 2.53 3.40
CA LYS A 154 3.87 3.50 3.59
C LYS A 154 5.23 2.84 3.52
N LEU A 155 5.40 1.66 4.12
CA LEU A 155 6.63 0.88 4.00
C LEU A 155 6.86 0.41 2.55
N ALA A 156 5.80 0.09 1.80
CA ALA A 156 5.90 -0.27 0.39
C ALA A 156 6.31 0.94 -0.48
N GLU A 157 5.78 2.11 -0.16
CA GLU A 157 6.14 3.39 -0.80
C GLU A 157 7.63 3.70 -0.62
N LEU A 158 8.21 3.48 0.57
CA LEU A 158 9.65 3.70 0.80
C LEU A 158 10.53 2.83 -0.12
N LYS A 159 10.21 1.54 -0.24
CA LYS A 159 10.91 0.61 -1.15
C LYS A 159 10.80 1.07 -2.61
N LEU A 160 9.61 1.51 -3.02
CA LEU A 160 9.34 2.00 -4.35
C LEU A 160 10.11 3.29 -4.66
N ILE A 161 10.21 4.23 -3.72
CA ILE A 161 10.99 5.47 -3.89
C ILE A 161 12.46 5.14 -4.15
N ARG A 162 13.06 4.23 -3.38
CA ARG A 162 14.44 3.78 -3.62
C ARG A 162 14.59 3.14 -5.00
N HIS A 163 13.66 2.27 -5.39
CA HIS A 163 13.68 1.61 -6.69
C HIS A 163 13.62 2.61 -7.87
N LEU A 164 12.71 3.59 -7.80
CA LEU A 164 12.48 4.54 -8.88
C LEU A 164 13.54 5.65 -8.97
N THR A 165 14.09 6.07 -7.83
CA THR A 165 15.03 7.21 -7.78
C THR A 165 16.48 6.79 -7.63
N GLY A 166 16.74 5.54 -7.24
CA GLY A 166 18.07 5.04 -6.90
C GLY A 166 18.65 5.65 -5.61
N ARG A 167 17.83 6.33 -4.79
CA ARG A 167 18.25 7.03 -3.58
C ARG A 167 17.40 6.63 -2.38
N ASP A 168 18.02 6.60 -1.21
CA ASP A 168 17.30 6.37 0.05
C ASP A 168 16.51 7.60 0.45
N PRO A 169 15.23 7.44 0.83
CA PRO A 169 14.43 8.54 1.33
C PRO A 169 14.90 8.99 2.71
N ILE A 170 14.70 10.26 3.03
CA ILE A 170 14.68 10.72 4.41
C ILE A 170 13.28 10.42 4.96
N VAL A 171 13.22 9.71 6.08
CA VAL A 171 11.97 9.29 6.70
C VAL A 171 11.71 10.14 7.94
N LEU A 172 10.52 10.73 8.01
CA LEU A 172 10.05 11.50 9.15
C LEU A 172 8.84 10.78 9.73
N LEU A 173 8.92 10.40 11.01
CA LEU A 173 7.88 9.68 11.72
C LEU A 173 7.41 10.53 12.90
N ASP A 174 6.12 10.84 12.94
CA ASP A 174 5.52 11.64 14.02
C ASP A 174 4.77 10.73 15.00
N ASP A 175 5.20 10.68 16.26
CA ASP A 175 4.60 9.94 17.38
C ASP A 175 4.18 8.48 17.07
N VAL A 176 4.98 7.76 16.28
CA VAL A 176 4.68 6.37 15.90
C VAL A 176 4.54 5.42 17.10
N THR A 177 5.10 5.80 18.25
CA THR A 177 5.01 5.04 19.50
C THR A 177 3.60 5.01 20.10
N SER A 178 2.75 5.99 19.81
CA SER A 178 1.36 6.00 20.31
C SER A 178 0.41 5.23 19.39
N GLU A 179 0.84 4.93 18.16
CA GLU A 179 0.02 4.28 17.14
C GLU A 179 0.29 2.79 16.97
N LEU A 180 1.49 2.33 17.34
CA LEU A 180 1.97 0.98 17.07
C LEU A 180 2.32 0.22 18.35
N ASP A 181 2.01 -1.08 18.35
CA ASP A 181 2.49 -1.98 19.39
C ASP A 181 3.99 -2.30 19.21
N TYR A 182 4.58 -2.89 20.25
CA TYR A 182 6.01 -3.21 20.31
C TYR A 182 6.51 -4.05 19.12
N LYS A 183 5.74 -5.05 18.67
CA LYS A 183 6.14 -5.91 17.55
C LYS A 183 6.15 -5.12 16.24
N ARG A 184 5.12 -4.29 16.02
CA ARG A 184 5.00 -3.43 14.84
C ARG A 184 6.09 -2.37 14.80
N ILE A 185 6.47 -1.79 15.94
CA ILE A 185 7.62 -0.88 16.06
C ILE A 185 8.90 -1.59 15.63
N GLY A 186 9.17 -2.78 16.17
CA GLY A 186 10.35 -3.57 15.79
C GLY A 186 10.42 -3.84 14.28
N TYR A 187 9.30 -4.25 13.66
CA TYR A 187 9.26 -4.47 12.21
C TYR A 187 9.44 -3.18 11.39
N LEU A 188 8.83 -2.07 11.81
CA LEU A 188 9.03 -0.76 11.18
C LEU A 188 10.52 -0.39 11.16
N LEU A 189 11.19 -0.50 12.30
CA LEU A 189 12.61 -0.17 12.43
C LEU A 189 13.49 -1.12 11.61
N GLU A 190 13.21 -2.42 11.61
CA GLU A 190 13.88 -3.40 10.75
C GLU A 190 13.82 -3.01 9.26
N VAL A 191 12.65 -2.58 8.77
CA VAL A 191 12.49 -2.15 7.37
C VAL A 191 13.31 -0.88 7.09
N LEU A 192 13.35 0.07 8.03
CA LEU A 192 14.09 1.32 7.87
C LEU A 192 15.61 1.12 7.88
N GLU A 193 16.11 0.23 8.75
CA GLU A 193 17.51 -0.18 8.80
C GLU A 193 17.94 -0.86 7.50
N ASN A 194 17.12 -1.79 6.99
CA ASN A 194 17.37 -2.50 5.72
C ASN A 194 17.40 -1.54 4.51
N LEU A 195 16.61 -0.46 4.56
CA LEU A 195 16.65 0.58 3.55
C LEU A 195 17.86 1.53 3.71
N SER A 196 18.59 1.47 4.83
CA SER A 196 19.64 2.44 5.15
C SER A 196 19.14 3.90 5.09
N ALA A 197 17.85 4.10 5.41
CA ALA A 197 17.20 5.39 5.31
C ALA A 197 17.52 6.28 6.51
N GLN A 198 17.91 7.54 6.27
CA GLN A 198 18.04 8.51 7.35
C GLN A 198 16.66 8.78 7.95
N THR A 199 16.48 8.43 9.22
CA THR A 199 15.17 8.47 9.88
C THR A 199 15.18 9.41 11.07
N PHE A 200 14.17 10.27 11.16
CA PHE A 200 13.87 11.09 12.32
C PHE A 200 12.52 10.64 12.90
N ILE A 201 12.49 10.35 14.20
CA ILE A 201 11.30 9.87 14.88
C ILE A 201 11.00 10.81 16.05
N THR A 202 9.79 11.35 16.12
CA THR A 202 9.28 12.00 17.33
C THR A 202 8.56 10.95 18.16
N ALA A 203 8.71 11.01 19.48
CA ALA A 203 8.04 10.12 20.40
C ALA A 203 7.88 10.80 21.76
N THR A 204 6.79 10.49 22.45
CA THR A 204 6.60 10.92 23.84
C THR A 204 7.45 10.11 24.83
N HIS A 205 7.75 8.85 24.49
CA HIS A 205 8.58 7.93 25.27
C HIS A 205 9.55 7.23 24.31
N ALA A 206 10.86 7.32 24.60
CA ALA A 206 11.88 6.81 23.69
C ALA A 206 12.12 5.30 23.88
N GLU A 207 11.81 4.73 25.05
CA GLU A 207 12.15 3.36 25.43
C GLU A 207 11.71 2.31 24.41
N PRO A 208 10.48 2.33 23.85
CA PRO A 208 10.07 1.34 22.85
C PRO A 208 10.94 1.39 21.59
N LEU A 209 11.45 2.56 21.21
CA LEU A 209 12.31 2.73 20.05
C LEU A 209 13.76 2.35 20.38
N VAL A 210 14.29 2.85 21.49
CA VAL A 210 15.68 2.60 21.90
C VAL A 210 15.94 1.13 22.13
N ASN A 211 14.97 0.39 22.66
CA ASN A 211 15.10 -1.07 22.88
C ASN A 211 15.21 -1.87 21.57
N HIS A 212 14.85 -1.27 20.44
CA HIS A 212 14.93 -1.90 19.12
C HIS A 212 16.10 -1.40 18.27
N LEU A 213 16.83 -0.36 18.72
CA LEU A 213 17.89 0.28 17.95
C LEU A 213 19.24 0.11 18.64
N ASP A 214 20.27 -0.18 17.85
CA ASP A 214 21.66 -0.16 18.35
C ASP A 214 22.17 1.28 18.37
N GLN A 215 22.31 1.85 19.58
CA GLN A 215 22.86 3.18 19.85
C GLN A 215 22.20 4.33 19.03
N PRO A 216 20.89 4.58 19.19
CA PRO A 216 20.23 5.68 18.51
C PRO A 216 20.69 7.05 19.04
N ASN A 217 20.74 8.05 18.15
CA ASN A 217 20.92 9.44 18.55
C ASN A 217 19.61 9.98 19.15
N VAL A 218 19.55 10.10 20.48
CA VAL A 218 18.38 10.62 21.18
C VAL A 218 18.54 12.11 21.47
N LEU A 219 17.56 12.88 21.01
CA LEU A 219 17.46 14.32 21.23
C LEU A 219 16.21 14.61 22.06
N THR A 220 16.36 15.35 23.15
CA THR A 220 15.25 15.80 23.99
C THR A 220 14.81 17.19 23.55
N VAL A 221 13.50 17.40 23.45
CA VAL A 221 12.92 18.70 23.08
C VAL A 221 12.06 19.22 24.23
N GLU A 222 12.46 20.33 24.84
CA GLU A 222 11.73 20.99 25.91
C GLU A 222 11.67 22.50 25.66
N ASN A 223 10.50 23.13 25.84
CA ASN A 223 10.31 24.57 25.59
C ASN A 223 10.82 25.04 24.21
N ALA A 224 10.60 24.22 23.18
CA ALA A 224 11.11 24.44 21.81
C ALA A 224 12.64 24.56 21.69
N GLN A 225 13.39 24.01 22.65
CA GLN A 225 14.84 23.87 22.61
C GLN A 225 15.24 22.41 22.54
N ILE A 226 16.30 22.12 21.78
CA ILE A 226 16.81 20.76 21.57
C ILE A 226 18.08 20.59 22.41
N SER A 227 18.14 19.51 23.19
CA SER A 227 19.33 19.08 23.93
C SER A 227 19.66 17.63 23.57
N TYR A 228 20.95 17.28 23.60
CA TYR A 228 21.38 15.90 23.49
C TYR A 228 21.07 15.20 24.82
N ALA A 229 20.46 14.01 24.77
CA ALA A 229 20.33 13.19 25.96
C ALA A 229 21.75 12.94 26.50
N ALA A 230 22.00 13.31 27.76
CA ALA A 230 23.30 13.07 28.38
C ALA A 230 23.59 11.57 28.33
N GLU A 231 24.78 11.18 27.85
CA GLU A 231 25.27 9.80 27.95
C GLU A 231 25.03 9.35 29.39
N THR A 232 24.13 8.38 29.58
CA THR A 232 23.98 7.67 30.84
C THR A 232 25.33 7.03 31.13
N ASN A 233 26.15 7.73 31.90
CA ASN A 233 27.26 7.16 32.63
C ASN A 233 26.67 6.10 33.55
N GLU A 234 26.54 4.85 33.06
CA GLU A 234 26.47 3.70 33.93
C GLU A 234 27.81 3.61 34.66
N SER A 235 27.88 4.32 35.78
CA SER A 235 28.90 4.15 36.80
C SER A 235 28.42 3.08 37.78
N SER A 236 29.19 1.99 37.85
CA SER A 236 29.36 1.01 38.95
C SER A 236 28.93 -0.41 38.62
#